data_AF-A0A382CTM6-F1
#
_entry.id   AF-A0A382CTM6-F1
#
_cell.length_a   1.000
_cell.length_b   1.000
_cell.length_c   1.000
_cell.angle_alpha   90.00
_cell.angle_beta   90.00
_cell.angle_gamma   90.00
#
_symmetry.space_group_name_H-M   'P 1'
#
loop_
_entity.id
_entity.type
_entity.pdbx_description
1 polymer ?
#
loop_
_entity_poly.entity_id
_entity_poly.type
_entity_poly.pdbx_seq_one_letter_code
_entity_poly.pdbx_strand_id
1 'polypeptide(L)'
;VSRADIFGEITDVAEVDDMEDVEYFGALLHGSFDEAALIAKLESKTGTNLVQRAYKGSNVYSPEDDEDDFELSVLDSSIFVVGTGGAVNDIIDLKAGDADPASGALIDTFNDLDDGLFGFAVKVPQGIADEVDLDSVPGFGGLPISLDFISALEIVGLGGELNGGSLDLVVTMDFADEDSAESLGNFIGGIVTLASGFLTDPNTAGLLEGLRVDREGSLLTLEIGIPLADIPELFGDLITPTITETSGDRPPETPEKRVLQGVIGEAMPVLVNINHVPEGQRVEYQDAPPSSGQHWPTPARCGFYRESLPDERVVHNMEHGNVVVSYNFTNPAQTTELWEVLDDLFMFEEWGVARPYDR
;
A
#
# COMPACT_ATOMS: atom_id res chain seq x y z
N VAL A 1 -16.71 -4.02 9.52
CA VAL A 1 -15.53 -4.26 10.37
C VAL A 1 -15.36 -3.01 11.21
N SER A 2 -15.20 -3.15 12.52
CA SER A 2 -14.94 -2.05 13.45
C SER A 2 -13.46 -1.96 13.83
N ARG A 3 -12.72 -3.07 13.72
CA ARG A 3 -11.29 -3.12 13.99
C ARG A 3 -10.62 -4.28 13.24
N ALA A 4 -9.35 -4.12 12.87
CA ALA A 4 -8.50 -5.18 12.34
C ALA A 4 -7.23 -5.34 13.19
N ASP A 5 -6.96 -6.58 13.63
CA ASP A 5 -5.74 -6.97 14.32
C ASP A 5 -4.91 -7.85 13.41
N ILE A 6 -3.66 -7.48 13.17
CA ILE A 6 -2.81 -8.15 12.18
C ILE A 6 -1.53 -8.63 12.86
N PHE A 7 -1.15 -9.88 12.58
CA PHE A 7 0.11 -10.47 12.99
C PHE A 7 0.73 -11.27 11.84
N GLY A 8 2.05 -11.41 11.85
CA GLY A 8 2.75 -12.25 10.89
C GLY A 8 4.23 -12.35 11.21
N GLU A 9 4.89 -13.29 10.57
CA GLU A 9 6.34 -13.43 10.58
C GLU A 9 6.89 -12.96 9.24
N ILE A 10 7.75 -11.94 9.27
CA ILE A 10 8.47 -11.44 8.09
C ILE A 10 9.85 -12.08 8.13
N THR A 11 10.12 -13.02 7.23
CA THR A 11 11.35 -13.81 7.19
C THR A 11 12.46 -13.14 6.38
N ASP A 12 12.12 -12.21 5.47
CA ASP A 12 13.08 -11.42 4.71
C ASP A 12 12.58 -9.97 4.54
N VAL A 13 13.44 -8.99 4.84
CA VAL A 13 13.15 -7.55 4.72
C VAL A 13 13.75 -6.96 3.44
N ALA A 14 14.53 -7.76 2.71
CA ALA A 14 15.23 -7.32 1.51
C ALA A 14 14.38 -7.38 0.22
N GLU A 15 13.22 -8.04 0.26
CA GLU A 15 12.32 -8.22 -0.90
C GLU A 15 10.87 -7.84 -0.53
N VAL A 16 10.65 -6.68 0.11
CA VAL A 16 9.29 -6.14 0.37
C VAL A 16 8.63 -5.57 -0.90
N ASP A 17 8.89 -6.19 -2.05
CA ASP A 17 8.22 -5.87 -3.31
C ASP A 17 6.98 -6.76 -3.53
N ASP A 18 6.85 -7.90 -2.81
CA ASP A 18 5.68 -8.77 -2.89
C ASP A 18 5.22 -9.27 -1.49
N MET A 19 3.90 -9.27 -1.23
CA MET A 19 3.30 -9.94 -0.07
C MET A 19 3.39 -11.49 -0.16
N GLU A 20 4.08 -12.03 -1.16
CA GLU A 20 4.24 -13.48 -1.40
C GLU A 20 5.21 -14.17 -0.41
N ASP A 21 6.03 -13.41 0.34
CA ASP A 21 7.02 -13.97 1.28
C ASP A 21 6.53 -14.11 2.73
N VAL A 22 5.26 -13.81 3.01
CA VAL A 22 4.70 -13.96 4.36
C VAL A 22 4.22 -15.40 4.57
N GLU A 23 5.17 -16.29 4.89
CA GLU A 23 4.90 -17.72 5.15
C GLU A 23 3.88 -17.94 6.27
N TYR A 24 3.78 -17.00 7.22
CA TYR A 24 2.86 -17.06 8.36
C TYR A 24 2.23 -15.69 8.64
N PHE A 25 0.95 -15.55 8.31
CA PHE A 25 0.17 -14.31 8.46
C PHE A 25 -1.22 -14.58 9.03
N GLY A 26 -1.74 -13.67 9.85
CA GLY A 26 -3.13 -13.70 10.28
C GLY A 26 -3.71 -12.30 10.51
N ALA A 27 -4.95 -12.11 10.08
CA ALA A 27 -5.74 -10.91 10.37
C ALA A 27 -7.08 -11.29 11.03
N LEU A 28 -7.36 -10.70 12.19
CA LEU A 28 -8.64 -10.80 12.90
C LEU A 28 -9.45 -9.53 12.67
N LEU A 29 -10.57 -9.69 11.98
CA LEU A 29 -11.51 -8.62 11.71
C LEU A 29 -12.63 -8.69 12.74
N HIS A 30 -12.78 -7.63 13.52
CA HIS A 30 -13.84 -7.48 14.50
C HIS A 30 -15.04 -6.76 13.90
N GLY A 31 -16.25 -7.18 14.23
CA GLY A 31 -17.47 -6.56 13.71
C GLY A 31 -18.73 -7.39 13.94
N SER A 32 -19.51 -7.56 12.88
CA SER A 32 -20.74 -8.37 12.88
C SER A 32 -20.74 -9.20 11.61
N PHE A 33 -20.71 -10.53 11.77
CA PHE A 33 -20.56 -11.46 10.67
C PHE A 33 -21.68 -12.50 10.67
N ASP A 34 -22.29 -12.68 9.50
CA ASP A 34 -23.13 -13.84 9.17
C ASP A 34 -22.30 -14.74 8.27
N GLU A 35 -21.94 -15.91 8.79
CA GLU A 35 -21.02 -16.84 8.12
C GLU A 35 -21.50 -17.24 6.73
N ALA A 36 -22.75 -17.68 6.59
CA ALA A 36 -23.28 -18.13 5.32
C ALA A 36 -23.36 -17.00 4.28
N ALA A 37 -23.76 -15.81 4.72
CA ALA A 37 -23.82 -14.64 3.83
C ALA A 37 -22.43 -14.14 3.44
N LEU A 38 -21.46 -14.18 4.36
CA LEU A 38 -20.08 -13.78 4.13
C LEU A 38 -19.41 -14.70 3.10
N ILE A 39 -19.46 -16.01 3.34
CA ILE A 39 -18.85 -17.02 2.45
C ILE A 39 -19.45 -16.92 1.04
N ALA A 40 -20.78 -16.87 0.90
CA ALA A 40 -21.42 -16.74 -0.41
C ALA A 40 -21.03 -15.44 -1.15
N LYS A 41 -20.82 -14.35 -0.40
CA LYS A 41 -20.37 -13.07 -0.98
C LYS A 41 -18.92 -13.14 -1.44
N LEU A 42 -18.05 -13.80 -0.68
CA LEU A 42 -16.64 -14.01 -1.06
C LEU A 42 -16.55 -14.84 -2.33
N GLU A 43 -17.20 -16.02 -2.39
CA GLU A 43 -17.20 -16.88 -3.58
C GLU A 43 -17.75 -16.15 -4.83
N SER A 44 -18.82 -15.35 -4.66
CA SER A 44 -19.38 -14.56 -5.75
C SER A 44 -18.46 -13.44 -6.23
N LYS A 45 -17.57 -12.93 -5.37
CA LYS A 45 -16.67 -11.80 -5.68
C LYS A 45 -15.36 -12.28 -6.26
N THR A 46 -14.79 -13.36 -5.72
CA THR A 46 -13.53 -13.95 -6.20
C THR A 46 -13.76 -14.83 -7.43
N GLY A 47 -14.95 -15.43 -7.57
CA GLY A 47 -15.22 -16.43 -8.60
C GLY A 47 -14.68 -17.81 -8.27
N THR A 48 -14.15 -17.98 -7.06
CA THR A 48 -13.55 -19.21 -6.52
C THR A 48 -14.45 -19.78 -5.43
N ASN A 49 -14.75 -21.07 -5.50
CA ASN A 49 -15.52 -21.74 -4.44
C ASN A 49 -14.62 -22.00 -3.23
N LEU A 50 -15.24 -22.04 -2.06
CA LEU A 50 -14.54 -22.36 -0.81
C LEU A 50 -14.90 -23.75 -0.32
N VAL A 51 -13.88 -24.54 0.01
CA VAL A 51 -14.02 -25.87 0.61
C VAL A 51 -14.06 -25.73 2.12
N GLN A 52 -15.09 -26.28 2.74
CA GLN A 52 -15.25 -26.27 4.19
C GLN A 52 -14.64 -27.52 4.84
N ARG A 53 -13.78 -27.31 5.84
CA ARG A 53 -13.31 -28.33 6.77
C ARG A 53 -13.68 -27.97 8.21
N ALA A 54 -13.94 -28.97 9.04
CA ALA A 54 -14.18 -28.75 10.47
C ALA A 54 -12.85 -28.86 11.23
N TYR A 55 -12.56 -27.85 12.06
CA TYR A 55 -11.38 -27.83 12.93
C TYR A 55 -11.80 -27.43 14.35
N LYS A 56 -11.67 -28.37 15.30
CA LYS A 56 -12.03 -28.20 16.72
C LYS A 56 -13.40 -27.56 17.00
N GLY A 57 -14.38 -27.83 16.12
CA GLY A 57 -15.75 -27.31 16.25
C GLY A 57 -15.99 -25.97 15.55
N SER A 58 -14.96 -25.37 14.96
CA SER A 58 -15.05 -24.24 14.04
C SER A 58 -15.05 -24.71 12.59
N ASN A 59 -15.65 -23.92 11.71
CA ASN A 59 -15.55 -24.12 10.27
C ASN A 59 -14.34 -23.34 9.76
N VAL A 60 -13.45 -24.02 9.04
CA VAL A 60 -12.33 -23.42 8.33
C VAL A 60 -12.58 -23.61 6.84
N TYR A 61 -12.40 -22.55 6.08
CA TYR A 61 -12.63 -22.50 4.64
C TYR A 61 -11.32 -22.21 3.93
N SER A 62 -11.06 -22.92 2.82
CA SER A 62 -9.92 -22.68 1.94
C SER A 62 -10.39 -22.66 0.47
N PRO A 63 -9.67 -22.01 -0.45
CA PRO A 63 -9.98 -22.07 -1.88
C PRO A 63 -10.00 -23.50 -2.43
N GLU A 64 -10.93 -23.79 -3.35
CA GLU A 64 -11.03 -25.10 -4.01
C GLU A 64 -9.89 -25.35 -5.02
N ASP A 65 -9.35 -24.28 -5.59
CA ASP A 65 -8.26 -24.30 -6.57
C ASP A 65 -6.87 -24.38 -5.93
N ASP A 66 -6.69 -23.77 -4.76
CA ASP A 66 -5.46 -23.83 -3.99
C ASP A 66 -5.75 -23.83 -2.47
N GLU A 67 -5.64 -25.00 -1.83
CA GLU A 67 -5.94 -25.15 -0.40
C GLU A 67 -4.89 -24.48 0.50
N ASP A 68 -3.70 -24.17 -0.02
CA ASP A 68 -2.57 -23.61 0.73
C ASP A 68 -2.48 -22.08 0.60
N ASP A 69 -3.28 -21.45 -0.28
CA ASP A 69 -3.27 -20.01 -0.54
C ASP A 69 -3.68 -19.20 0.71
N PHE A 70 -4.87 -19.48 1.25
CA PHE A 70 -5.30 -18.91 2.53
C PHE A 70 -6.38 -19.75 3.19
N GLU A 71 -6.53 -19.53 4.50
CA GLU A 71 -7.60 -20.08 5.31
C GLU A 71 -8.47 -18.97 5.88
N LEU A 72 -9.78 -19.24 6.01
CA LEU A 72 -10.76 -18.33 6.58
C LEU A 72 -11.55 -19.03 7.68
N SER A 73 -11.95 -18.29 8.73
CA SER A 73 -12.91 -18.80 9.71
C SER A 73 -13.76 -17.68 10.31
N VAL A 74 -15.06 -17.91 10.44
CA VAL A 74 -15.92 -17.07 11.28
C VAL A 74 -15.95 -17.70 12.67
N LEU A 75 -15.13 -17.18 13.58
CA LEU A 75 -14.93 -17.77 14.90
C LEU A 75 -16.16 -17.61 15.80
N ASP A 76 -16.93 -16.55 15.57
CA ASP A 76 -18.25 -16.27 16.14
C ASP A 76 -18.90 -15.09 15.37
N SER A 77 -20.05 -14.61 15.84
CA SER A 77 -20.77 -13.50 15.20
C SER A 77 -20.00 -12.17 15.21
N SER A 78 -18.90 -12.06 15.95
CA SER A 78 -18.12 -10.83 16.11
C SER A 78 -16.71 -10.88 15.53
N ILE A 79 -16.16 -12.06 15.25
CA ILE A 79 -14.78 -12.21 14.79
C ILE A 79 -14.73 -13.07 13.53
N PHE A 80 -14.17 -12.49 12.47
CA PHE A 80 -13.80 -13.17 11.24
C PHE A 80 -12.29 -13.15 11.08
N VAL A 81 -11.69 -14.28 10.73
CA VAL A 81 -10.24 -14.40 10.58
C VAL A 81 -9.88 -14.87 9.18
N VAL A 82 -8.77 -14.34 8.67
CA VAL A 82 -8.07 -14.78 7.46
C VAL A 82 -6.60 -14.99 7.80
N GLY A 83 -5.97 -16.00 7.23
CA GLY A 83 -4.54 -16.21 7.45
C GLY A 83 -3.93 -17.29 6.56
N THR A 84 -2.61 -17.32 6.53
CA THR A 84 -1.76 -18.28 5.80
C THR A 84 -0.93 -19.10 6.80
N GLY A 85 -0.21 -20.12 6.34
CA GLY A 85 0.77 -20.83 7.16
C GLY A 85 0.22 -21.58 8.38
N GLY A 86 -1.10 -21.80 8.45
CA GLY A 86 -1.79 -22.41 9.58
C GLY A 86 -2.22 -21.44 10.68
N ALA A 87 -2.07 -20.12 10.48
CA ALA A 87 -2.43 -19.10 11.47
C ALA A 87 -3.89 -19.19 11.97
N VAL A 88 -4.84 -19.57 11.09
CA VAL A 88 -6.26 -19.73 11.49
C VAL A 88 -6.43 -20.87 12.51
N ASN A 89 -5.70 -21.97 12.35
CA ASN A 89 -5.73 -23.07 13.31
C ASN A 89 -5.13 -22.65 14.66
N ASP A 90 -4.03 -21.91 14.64
CA ASP A 90 -3.38 -21.43 15.85
C ASP A 90 -4.26 -20.45 16.64
N ILE A 91 -4.98 -19.56 15.94
CA ILE A 91 -6.00 -18.70 16.57
C ILE A 91 -7.10 -19.53 17.23
N ILE A 92 -7.58 -20.59 16.57
CA ILE A 92 -8.60 -21.49 17.12
C ILE A 92 -8.05 -22.22 18.35
N ASP A 93 -6.80 -22.68 18.31
CA ASP A 93 -6.13 -23.38 19.41
C ASP A 93 -5.95 -22.48 20.63
N LEU A 94 -5.55 -21.22 20.42
CA LEU A 94 -5.49 -20.20 21.47
C LEU A 94 -6.88 -19.93 22.08
N LYS A 95 -7.92 -19.79 21.26
CA LYS A 95 -9.30 -19.58 21.74
C LYS A 95 -9.84 -20.78 22.53
N ALA A 96 -9.43 -22.00 22.14
CA ALA A 96 -9.78 -23.22 22.85
C ALA A 96 -9.00 -23.42 24.17
N GLY A 97 -7.93 -22.64 24.39
CA GLY A 97 -7.01 -22.81 25.52
C GLY A 97 -6.05 -24.00 25.37
N ASP A 98 -5.85 -24.46 24.14
CA ASP A 98 -4.95 -25.57 23.80
C ASP A 98 -3.51 -25.09 23.52
N ALA A 99 -3.30 -23.77 23.40
CA ALA A 99 -2.01 -23.13 23.24
C ALA A 99 -1.85 -21.98 24.26
N ASP A 100 -0.60 -21.71 24.64
CA ASP A 100 -0.27 -20.58 25.53
C ASP A 100 -0.21 -19.28 24.72
N PRO A 101 -0.85 -18.18 25.17
CA PRO A 101 -0.75 -16.90 24.49
C PRO A 101 0.68 -16.36 24.51
N ALA A 102 1.06 -15.69 23.43
CA ALA A 102 2.32 -14.97 23.36
C ALA A 102 2.38 -13.86 24.43
N SER A 103 3.59 -13.54 24.90
CA SER A 103 3.82 -12.50 25.90
C SER A 103 5.18 -11.84 25.69
N GLY A 104 5.37 -10.67 26.29
CA GLY A 104 6.59 -9.86 26.21
C GLY A 104 6.38 -8.56 25.44
N ALA A 105 7.46 -7.78 25.31
CA ALA A 105 7.40 -6.39 24.86
C ALA A 105 6.63 -6.17 23.55
N LEU A 106 6.81 -7.03 22.54
CA LEU A 106 6.07 -6.93 21.27
C LEU A 106 4.54 -7.03 21.46
N ILE A 107 4.11 -7.97 22.31
CA ILE A 107 2.69 -8.17 22.61
C ILE A 107 2.16 -7.03 23.48
N ASP A 108 2.96 -6.53 24.41
CA ASP A 108 2.61 -5.38 25.22
C ASP A 108 2.42 -4.14 24.33
N THR A 109 3.35 -3.86 23.40
CA THR A 109 3.23 -2.79 22.40
C THR A 109 1.97 -2.93 21.55
N PHE A 110 1.65 -4.13 21.09
CA PHE A 110 0.43 -4.37 20.31
C PHE A 110 -0.84 -4.07 21.12
N ASN A 111 -0.90 -4.55 22.37
CA ASN A 111 -2.05 -4.34 23.25
C ASN A 111 -2.23 -2.87 23.65
N ASP A 112 -1.16 -2.09 23.70
CA ASP A 112 -1.25 -0.65 23.95
C ASP A 112 -1.88 0.12 22.77
N LEU A 113 -1.99 -0.50 21.59
CA LEU A 113 -2.63 0.05 20.39
C LEU A 113 -4.10 -0.41 20.22
N ASP A 114 -4.65 -1.13 21.20
CA ASP A 114 -5.94 -1.85 21.13
C ASP A 114 -7.18 -0.93 21.01
N ASP A 115 -7.05 0.34 21.35
CA ASP A 115 -8.17 1.29 21.37
C ASP A 115 -8.56 1.86 19.97
N GLY A 116 -7.85 1.48 18.89
CA GLY A 116 -8.01 2.03 17.53
C GLY A 116 -8.79 1.18 16.49
N LEU A 117 -8.94 1.73 15.28
CA LEU A 117 -9.42 1.05 14.06
C LEU A 117 -8.52 -0.11 13.62
N PHE A 118 -7.22 -0.01 13.89
CA PHE A 118 -6.25 -1.06 13.64
C PHE A 118 -5.07 -0.92 14.59
N GLY A 119 -4.42 -2.05 14.84
CA GLY A 119 -3.15 -2.15 15.56
C GLY A 119 -2.23 -3.12 14.85
N PHE A 120 -0.95 -2.79 14.79
CA PHE A 120 0.11 -3.59 14.20
C PHE A 120 1.38 -3.37 15.00
N ALA A 121 2.13 -4.43 15.30
CA ALA A 121 3.43 -4.30 15.93
C ALA A 121 4.41 -5.31 15.34
N VAL A 122 5.64 -4.88 15.10
CA VAL A 122 6.67 -5.68 14.46
C VAL A 122 8.00 -5.53 15.19
N LYS A 123 8.76 -6.62 15.29
CA LYS A 123 10.17 -6.56 15.71
C LYS A 123 11.03 -6.15 14.54
N VAL A 124 11.90 -5.18 14.76
CA VAL A 124 12.80 -4.69 13.73
C VAL A 124 14.02 -5.62 13.62
N PRO A 125 14.30 -6.18 12.43
CA PRO A 125 15.48 -7.01 12.22
C PRO A 125 16.78 -6.23 12.42
N GLN A 126 17.71 -6.85 13.15
CA GLN A 126 19.03 -6.27 13.40
C GLN A 126 19.81 -6.20 12.07
N GLY A 127 20.32 -5.02 11.71
CA GLY A 127 21.05 -4.79 10.46
C GLY A 127 20.27 -4.03 9.39
N ILE A 128 18.98 -3.76 9.58
CA ILE A 128 18.17 -2.98 8.63
C ILE A 128 18.77 -1.57 8.38
N ALA A 129 19.42 -0.99 9.39
CA ALA A 129 20.09 0.31 9.27
C ALA A 129 21.28 0.29 8.30
N ASP A 130 21.92 -0.86 8.09
CA ASP A 130 23.03 -1.01 7.14
C ASP A 130 22.52 -1.10 5.68
N GLU A 131 21.23 -1.39 5.49
CA GLU A 131 20.57 -1.49 4.19
C GLU A 131 19.92 -0.17 3.75
N VAL A 132 19.61 0.72 4.69
CA VAL A 132 19.02 2.04 4.41
C VAL A 132 20.11 3.04 4.03
N ASP A 133 20.27 3.31 2.73
CA ASP A 133 21.14 4.38 2.25
C ASP A 133 20.40 5.74 2.24
N LEU A 134 20.73 6.63 3.17
CA LEU A 134 20.17 7.99 3.23
C LEU A 134 20.37 8.81 1.95
N ASP A 135 21.46 8.55 1.21
CA ASP A 135 21.73 9.27 -0.04
C ASP A 135 20.77 8.84 -1.16
N SER A 136 20.08 7.72 -0.98
CA SER A 136 19.02 7.25 -1.89
C SER A 136 17.64 7.86 -1.58
N VAL A 137 17.44 8.42 -0.37
CA VAL A 137 16.17 9.03 0.05
C VAL A 137 16.08 10.49 -0.44
N PRO A 138 15.14 10.83 -1.33
CA PRO A 138 15.00 12.18 -1.87
C PRO A 138 14.81 13.24 -0.77
N GLY A 139 15.64 14.29 -0.78
CA GLY A 139 15.56 15.40 0.18
C GLY A 139 16.36 15.21 1.48
N PHE A 140 16.91 14.02 1.71
CA PHE A 140 17.73 13.70 2.90
C PHE A 140 19.20 13.43 2.58
N GLY A 141 19.55 13.19 1.31
CA GLY A 141 20.93 12.96 0.87
C GLY A 141 21.90 14.11 1.22
N GLY A 142 23.08 13.74 1.71
CA GLY A 142 24.15 14.69 2.08
C GLY A 142 23.93 15.51 3.36
N LEU A 143 22.89 15.23 4.15
CA LEU A 143 22.74 15.82 5.48
C LEU A 143 23.77 15.22 6.45
N PRO A 144 24.45 16.02 7.30
CA PRO A 144 25.42 15.53 8.29
C PRO A 144 24.70 14.97 9.53
N ILE A 145 23.70 14.13 9.30
CA ILE A 145 22.91 13.45 10.31
C ILE A 145 23.27 11.97 10.24
N SER A 146 23.52 11.37 11.40
CA SER A 146 23.71 9.93 11.52
C SER A 146 22.36 9.30 11.87
N LEU A 147 22.03 8.19 11.21
CA LEU A 147 20.88 7.35 11.54
C LEU A 147 21.28 6.15 12.41
N ASP A 148 22.39 6.26 13.15
CA ASP A 148 22.89 5.14 13.98
C ASP A 148 21.86 4.72 15.04
N PHE A 149 20.93 5.61 15.40
CA PHE A 149 19.81 5.29 16.28
C PHE A 149 18.84 4.24 15.70
N ILE A 150 18.74 4.09 14.37
CA ILE A 150 17.90 3.06 13.74
C ILE A 150 18.42 1.66 14.06
N SER A 151 19.73 1.51 14.21
CA SER A 151 20.35 0.23 14.58
C SER A 151 19.94 -0.23 15.99
N ALA A 152 19.49 0.68 16.85
CA ALA A 152 19.02 0.39 18.19
C ALA A 152 17.49 0.20 18.27
N LEU A 153 16.75 0.38 17.17
CA LEU A 153 15.31 0.17 17.14
C LEU A 153 15.00 -1.32 17.26
N GLU A 154 14.18 -1.70 18.25
CA GLU A 154 13.82 -3.09 18.50
C GLU A 154 12.39 -3.43 18.06
N ILE A 155 11.43 -2.54 18.34
CA ILE A 155 10.01 -2.76 18.05
C ILE A 155 9.41 -1.48 17.46
N VAL A 156 8.59 -1.65 16.43
CA VAL A 156 7.72 -0.58 15.89
C VAL A 156 6.29 -1.03 16.04
N GLY A 157 5.45 -0.20 16.65
CA GLY A 157 4.01 -0.32 16.67
C GLY A 157 3.36 0.79 15.85
N LEU A 158 2.24 0.47 15.20
CA LEU A 158 1.42 1.38 14.44
C LEU A 158 -0.05 1.12 14.76
N GLY A 159 -0.75 2.13 15.25
CA GLY A 159 -2.19 2.10 15.45
C GLY A 159 -2.84 3.33 14.87
N GLY A 160 -4.15 3.28 14.66
CA GLY A 160 -4.90 4.46 14.21
C GLY A 160 -6.33 4.47 14.70
N GLU A 161 -6.86 5.63 15.06
CA GLU A 161 -8.25 5.82 15.51
C GLU A 161 -8.96 6.87 14.64
N LEU A 162 -10.26 6.70 14.40
CA LEU A 162 -11.07 7.70 13.70
C LEU A 162 -11.73 8.66 14.69
N ASN A 163 -11.25 9.89 14.77
CA ASN A 163 -11.74 10.90 15.70
C ASN A 163 -12.29 12.12 14.97
N GLY A 164 -13.61 12.32 15.02
CA GLY A 164 -14.23 13.60 14.66
C GLY A 164 -13.94 14.14 13.24
N GLY A 165 -13.53 13.29 12.30
CA GLY A 165 -13.15 13.69 10.94
C GLY A 165 -11.64 13.68 10.66
N SER A 166 -10.80 13.21 11.58
CA SER A 166 -9.40 12.85 11.36
C SER A 166 -9.14 11.36 11.62
N LEU A 167 -8.10 10.84 10.99
CA LEU A 167 -7.41 9.63 11.40
C LEU A 167 -6.25 10.05 12.31
N ASP A 168 -6.32 9.68 13.58
CA ASP A 168 -5.24 9.90 14.53
C ASP A 168 -4.35 8.66 14.53
N LEU A 169 -3.16 8.78 13.94
CA LEU A 169 -2.17 7.71 13.84
C LEU A 169 -1.25 7.76 15.07
N VAL A 170 -0.98 6.61 15.67
CA VAL A 170 -0.01 6.45 16.75
C VAL A 170 1.10 5.52 16.26
N VAL A 171 2.34 6.02 16.26
CA VAL A 171 3.55 5.24 15.97
C VAL A 171 4.32 5.09 17.27
N THR A 172 4.52 3.87 17.74
CA THR A 172 5.38 3.57 18.88
C THR A 172 6.69 2.96 18.40
N MET A 173 7.80 3.38 18.98
CA MET A 173 9.14 2.90 18.65
C MET A 173 9.90 2.64 19.94
N ASP A 174 10.17 1.36 20.22
CA ASP A 174 10.97 0.95 21.37
C ASP A 174 12.42 0.69 20.95
N PHE A 175 13.35 1.27 21.69
CA PHE A 175 14.78 1.20 21.42
C PHE A 175 15.51 0.38 22.48
N ALA A 176 16.65 -0.20 22.11
CA ALA A 176 17.54 -0.89 23.03
C ALA A 176 18.11 0.04 24.11
N ASP A 177 18.15 1.35 23.85
CA ASP A 177 18.70 2.36 24.75
C ASP A 177 17.97 3.73 24.64
N GLU A 178 17.97 4.47 25.75
CA GLU A 178 17.31 5.78 25.85
C GLU A 178 17.96 6.87 24.98
N ASP A 179 19.27 6.77 24.73
CA ASP A 179 20.04 7.77 23.99
C ASP A 179 19.65 7.76 22.49
N SER A 180 19.37 6.57 21.94
CA SER A 180 18.88 6.37 20.57
C SER A 180 17.47 6.92 20.38
N ALA A 181 16.55 6.62 21.32
CA ALA A 181 15.20 7.18 21.33
C ALA A 181 15.21 8.72 21.42
N GLU A 182 16.08 9.28 22.28
CA GLU A 182 16.28 10.71 22.39
C GLU A 182 16.83 11.34 21.10
N SER A 183 17.77 10.66 20.45
CA SER A 183 18.37 11.11 19.19
C SER A 183 17.33 11.24 18.09
N LEU A 184 16.46 10.23 17.91
CA LEU A 184 15.37 10.30 16.93
C LEU A 184 14.35 11.39 17.30
N GLY A 185 13.93 11.48 18.57
CA GLY A 185 13.00 12.52 19.01
C GLY A 185 13.52 13.94 18.74
N ASN A 186 14.80 14.18 19.04
CA ASN A 186 15.46 15.45 18.75
C ASN A 186 15.59 15.74 17.25
N PHE A 187 15.87 14.70 16.45
CA PHE A 187 15.93 14.81 15.00
C PHE A 187 14.59 15.24 14.40
N ILE A 188 13.50 14.56 14.78
CA ILE A 188 12.14 14.87 14.33
C ILE A 188 11.74 16.28 14.79
N GLY A 189 11.99 16.62 16.06
CA GLY A 189 11.75 17.97 16.58
C GLY A 189 12.53 19.06 15.83
N GLY A 190 13.76 18.74 15.40
CA GLY A 190 14.59 19.59 14.56
C GLY A 190 13.97 19.83 13.18
N ILE A 191 13.50 18.77 12.50
CA ILE A 191 12.79 18.88 11.21
C ILE A 191 11.55 19.73 11.36
N VAL A 192 10.70 19.47 12.36
CA VAL A 192 9.47 20.22 12.61
C VAL A 192 9.79 21.71 12.81
N THR A 193 10.78 22.01 13.64
CA THR A 193 11.20 23.39 13.92
C THR A 193 11.68 24.12 12.65
N LEU A 194 12.45 23.43 11.80
CA LEU A 194 12.91 23.99 10.53
C LEU A 194 11.74 24.18 9.56
N ALA A 195 10.92 23.14 9.37
CA ALA A 195 9.80 23.16 8.44
C ALA A 195 8.76 24.24 8.80
N SER A 196 8.45 24.44 10.09
CA SER A 196 7.58 25.55 10.54
C SER A 196 8.12 26.94 10.15
N GLY A 197 9.42 27.07 9.89
CA GLY A 197 10.06 28.31 9.44
C GLY A 197 10.09 28.52 7.92
N PHE A 198 9.88 27.46 7.13
CA PHE A 198 10.00 27.49 5.66
C PHE A 198 8.69 27.19 4.93
N LEU A 199 7.73 26.52 5.57
CA LEU A 199 6.46 26.18 4.95
C LEU A 199 5.56 27.40 4.84
N THR A 200 5.32 27.83 3.59
CA THR A 200 4.33 28.85 3.24
C THR A 200 3.02 28.24 2.74
N ASP A 201 2.96 26.91 2.59
CA ASP A 201 1.78 26.17 2.16
C ASP A 201 0.90 25.80 3.38
N PRO A 202 -0.37 26.26 3.43
CA PRO A 202 -1.29 25.95 4.51
C PRO A 202 -1.63 24.44 4.63
N ASN A 203 -1.55 23.66 3.55
CA ASN A 203 -1.88 22.22 3.60
C ASN A 203 -0.78 21.42 4.31
N THR A 204 0.50 21.69 4.00
CA THR A 204 1.64 21.02 4.65
C THR A 204 1.86 21.52 6.08
N ALA A 205 1.47 22.76 6.38
CA ALA A 205 1.52 23.31 7.74
C ALA A 205 0.56 22.56 8.70
N GLY A 206 -0.60 22.11 8.21
CA GLY A 206 -1.58 21.36 9.01
C GLY A 206 -1.09 19.99 9.47
N LEU A 207 -0.36 19.26 8.60
CA LEU A 207 0.22 17.95 8.93
C LEU A 207 1.27 18.04 10.05
N LEU A 208 2.04 19.13 10.11
CA LEU A 208 3.02 19.34 11.19
C LEU A 208 2.40 19.87 12.49
N GLU A 209 1.25 20.54 12.43
CA GLU A 209 0.51 20.98 13.62
C GLU A 209 -0.09 19.79 14.38
N GLY A 210 -0.40 18.71 13.67
CA GLY A 210 -0.90 17.44 14.23
C GLY A 210 0.16 16.52 14.79
N LEU A 211 1.45 16.75 14.52
CA LEU A 211 2.54 15.89 14.96
C LEU A 211 2.90 16.17 16.43
N ARG A 212 2.74 15.16 17.29
CA ARG A 212 3.28 15.17 18.65
C ARG A 212 4.33 14.08 18.80
N VAL A 213 5.37 14.40 19.56
CA VAL A 213 6.43 13.47 19.90
C VAL A 213 6.53 13.43 21.42
N ASP A 214 6.31 12.25 21.99
CA ASP A 214 6.48 11.98 23.41
C ASP A 214 7.54 10.90 23.59
N ARG A 215 8.31 10.97 24.67
CA ARG A 215 9.33 9.97 24.98
C ARG A 215 9.29 9.59 26.46
N GLU A 216 9.20 8.30 26.73
CA GLU A 216 9.33 7.72 28.06
C GLU A 216 10.49 6.70 28.06
N GLY A 217 11.66 7.12 28.53
CA GLY A 217 12.86 6.27 28.53
C GLY A 217 13.30 5.91 27.11
N SER A 218 13.22 4.62 26.79
CA SER A 218 13.55 4.06 25.47
C SER A 218 12.36 4.04 24.50
N LEU A 219 11.15 4.33 24.96
CA LEU A 219 9.95 4.35 24.14
C LEU A 219 9.74 5.76 23.57
N LEU A 220 9.65 5.86 22.24
CA LEU A 220 9.25 7.05 21.52
C LEU A 220 7.85 6.85 20.94
N THR A 221 6.92 7.75 21.24
CA THR A 221 5.56 7.73 20.69
C THR A 221 5.35 8.96 19.82
N LEU A 222 4.89 8.75 18.59
CA LEU A 222 4.45 9.81 17.70
C LEU A 222 2.96 9.73 17.48
N GLU A 223 2.28 10.86 17.68
CA GLU A 223 0.88 11.01 17.32
C GLU A 223 0.81 11.91 16.09
N ILE A 224 0.06 11.48 15.08
CA ILE A 224 -0.13 12.21 13.82
C ILE A 224 -1.62 12.32 13.54
N GLY A 225 -2.19 13.52 13.70
CA GLY A 225 -3.56 13.78 13.28
C GLY A 225 -3.64 14.07 11.78
N ILE A 226 -4.24 13.18 11.00
CA ILE A 226 -4.42 13.33 9.56
C ILE A 226 -5.89 13.63 9.27
N PRO A 227 -6.25 14.82 8.77
CA PRO A 227 -7.63 15.10 8.37
C PRO A 227 -8.10 14.12 7.28
N LEU A 228 -9.30 13.57 7.41
CA LEU A 228 -9.84 12.63 6.40
C LEU A 228 -9.99 13.26 5.01
N ALA A 229 -10.05 14.59 4.92
CA ALA A 229 -10.07 15.31 3.66
C ALA A 229 -8.73 15.26 2.90
N ASP A 230 -7.63 14.99 3.62
CA ASP A 230 -6.27 14.95 3.10
C ASP A 230 -5.77 13.51 2.89
N ILE A 231 -6.50 12.51 3.39
CA ILE A 231 -6.26 11.11 3.06
C ILE A 231 -6.80 10.88 1.63
N PRO A 232 -5.96 10.46 0.66
CA PRO A 232 -6.44 10.07 -0.66
C PRO A 232 -7.58 9.05 -0.56
N GLU A 233 -8.42 8.90 -1.59
CA GLU A 233 -9.58 7.98 -1.60
C GLU A 233 -9.24 6.46 -1.45
N LEU A 234 -8.11 6.10 -0.83
CA LEU A 234 -7.68 4.74 -0.46
C LEU A 234 -8.74 3.93 0.30
N PHE A 235 -9.70 4.58 0.98
CA PHE A 235 -10.75 3.92 1.76
C PHE A 235 -12.19 4.19 1.27
N GLY A 236 -12.38 4.78 0.09
CA GLY A 236 -13.69 5.22 -0.41
C GLY A 236 -14.79 4.14 -0.43
N ASP A 237 -14.40 2.86 -0.46
CA ASP A 237 -15.32 1.71 -0.49
C ASP A 237 -15.61 1.06 0.88
N LEU A 238 -14.91 1.43 1.96
CA LEU A 238 -14.96 0.73 3.25
C LEU A 238 -15.74 1.46 4.36
N ILE A 239 -16.03 2.76 4.22
CA ILE A 239 -16.62 3.56 5.30
C ILE A 239 -17.99 4.18 5.00
N THR A 240 -18.71 3.76 3.96
CA THR A 240 -20.11 4.20 3.80
C THR A 240 -21.01 3.46 4.83
N PRO A 241 -21.51 4.12 5.88
CA PRO A 241 -22.41 3.50 6.82
C PRO A 241 -23.81 3.59 6.22
N THR A 242 -24.22 2.59 5.44
CA THR A 242 -25.64 2.52 5.03
C THR A 242 -26.44 1.93 6.18
N ILE A 243 -26.90 2.83 7.03
CA ILE A 243 -27.97 2.61 8.00
C ILE A 243 -29.15 2.00 7.25
N THR A 244 -29.59 0.83 7.73
CA THR A 244 -30.78 0.14 7.23
C THR A 244 -32.02 0.90 7.69
N GLU A 245 -32.64 1.67 6.79
CA GLU A 245 -34.07 1.98 6.91
C GLU A 245 -34.84 1.19 5.86
N THR A 246 -35.61 0.23 6.34
CA THR A 246 -36.70 -0.40 5.60
C THR A 246 -37.80 0.62 5.30
N SER A 247 -37.96 0.98 4.03
CA SER A 247 -39.19 1.53 3.47
C SER A 247 -39.30 1.05 2.03
N GLY A 248 -40.29 0.20 1.77
CA GLY A 248 -40.53 -0.35 0.44
C GLY A 248 -40.98 0.71 -0.56
N ASP A 249 -40.27 0.81 -1.67
CA ASP A 249 -40.84 0.97 -3.01
C ASP A 249 -39.72 0.90 -4.06
N ARG A 250 -39.81 -0.11 -4.94
CA ARG A 250 -38.97 -0.40 -6.11
C ARG A 250 -37.44 -0.49 -5.92
N PRO A 251 -36.74 -1.37 -6.68
CA PRO A 251 -35.29 -1.36 -6.71
C PRO A 251 -34.80 0.01 -7.20
N PRO A 252 -33.78 0.62 -6.56
CA PRO A 252 -33.08 1.73 -7.17
C PRO A 252 -32.44 1.21 -8.46
N GLU A 253 -32.58 1.96 -9.54
CA GLU A 253 -31.81 1.72 -10.76
C GLU A 253 -30.33 1.63 -10.37
N THR A 254 -29.63 0.67 -11.00
CA THR A 254 -28.17 0.59 -11.03
C THR A 254 -27.60 2.00 -11.02
N PRO A 255 -26.66 2.36 -10.12
CA PRO A 255 -25.97 3.63 -10.22
C PRO A 255 -25.54 3.77 -11.67
N GLU A 256 -25.99 4.83 -12.35
CA GLU A 256 -25.49 5.09 -13.70
C GLU A 256 -23.98 5.04 -13.56
N LYS A 257 -23.35 4.02 -14.19
CA LYS A 257 -21.96 4.16 -14.60
C LYS A 257 -21.95 5.54 -15.23
N ARG A 258 -21.23 6.48 -14.64
CA ARG A 258 -20.88 7.69 -15.34
C ARG A 258 -19.94 7.21 -16.44
N VAL A 259 -20.53 6.67 -17.51
CA VAL A 259 -19.91 6.57 -18.80
C VAL A 259 -19.48 8.00 -19.03
N LEU A 260 -18.18 8.24 -18.93
CA LEU A 260 -17.61 9.47 -19.44
C LEU A 260 -18.14 9.54 -20.88
N GLN A 261 -19.13 10.41 -21.12
CA GLN A 261 -19.74 10.54 -22.44
C GLN A 261 -18.76 11.18 -23.43
N GLY A 262 -17.50 11.38 -23.04
CA GLY A 262 -16.37 11.50 -23.95
C GLY A 262 -15.78 10.12 -24.20
N VAL A 263 -15.78 9.69 -25.46
CA VAL A 263 -14.78 8.72 -25.92
C VAL A 263 -13.42 9.26 -25.50
N ILE A 264 -12.71 8.58 -24.60
CA ILE A 264 -11.32 8.94 -24.28
C ILE A 264 -10.48 8.44 -25.46
N GLY A 265 -9.92 9.39 -26.23
CA GLY A 265 -9.00 9.12 -27.33
C GLY A 265 -9.64 8.82 -28.69
N GLU A 266 -8.80 8.73 -29.72
CA GLU A 266 -9.15 8.27 -31.07
C GLU A 266 -8.45 6.93 -31.32
N ALA A 267 -9.17 5.93 -31.86
CA ALA A 267 -8.57 4.64 -32.20
C ALA A 267 -7.61 4.80 -33.39
N MET A 268 -6.33 4.54 -33.16
CA MET A 268 -5.30 4.58 -34.20
C MET A 268 -5.21 3.24 -34.95
N PRO A 269 -5.09 3.25 -36.29
CA PRO A 269 -4.95 2.03 -37.06
C PRO A 269 -3.58 1.37 -36.79
N VAL A 270 -3.59 0.06 -36.51
CA VAL A 270 -2.35 -0.71 -36.42
C VAL A 270 -1.77 -0.93 -37.82
N LEU A 271 -0.53 -0.47 -38.05
CA LEU A 271 0.18 -0.67 -39.31
C LEU A 271 0.44 -2.16 -39.57
N VAL A 272 0.33 -2.57 -40.83
CA VAL A 272 0.39 -4.00 -41.23
C VAL A 272 1.79 -4.61 -41.06
N ASN A 273 2.84 -3.78 -41.00
CA ASN A 273 4.23 -4.24 -40.87
C ASN A 273 4.79 -3.88 -39.49
N ILE A 274 4.62 -4.78 -38.53
CA ILE A 274 5.11 -4.67 -37.13
C ILE A 274 6.40 -5.45 -36.87
N ASN A 275 7.15 -5.82 -37.91
CA ASN A 275 8.32 -6.67 -37.74
C ASN A 275 9.47 -5.95 -37.02
N HIS A 276 10.24 -6.72 -36.24
CA HIS A 276 11.53 -6.25 -35.72
C HIS A 276 12.49 -5.89 -36.85
N VAL A 277 13.18 -4.75 -36.70
CA VAL A 277 14.34 -4.35 -37.51
C VAL A 277 15.57 -4.28 -36.62
N PRO A 278 16.80 -4.43 -37.16
CA PRO A 278 18.02 -4.36 -36.36
C PRO A 278 18.07 -3.12 -35.46
N GLU A 279 18.59 -3.31 -34.24
CA GLU A 279 18.85 -2.23 -33.29
C GLU A 279 19.66 -1.09 -33.94
N GLY A 280 19.23 0.16 -33.75
CA GLY A 280 19.84 1.33 -34.38
C GLY A 280 19.38 1.62 -35.82
N GLN A 281 18.59 0.73 -36.45
CA GLN A 281 18.01 1.01 -37.76
C GLN A 281 16.86 2.02 -37.63
N ARG A 282 16.96 3.14 -38.36
CA ARG A 282 15.90 4.15 -38.39
C ARG A 282 14.67 3.64 -39.15
N VAL A 283 13.48 3.87 -38.59
CA VAL A 283 12.18 3.61 -39.21
C VAL A 283 11.46 4.95 -39.44
N GLU A 284 10.76 5.06 -40.57
CA GLU A 284 9.89 6.21 -40.84
C GLU A 284 8.44 5.83 -40.50
N TYR A 285 7.84 6.57 -39.56
CA TYR A 285 6.45 6.40 -39.15
C TYR A 285 5.57 7.45 -39.81
N GLN A 286 4.27 7.12 -39.96
CA GLN A 286 3.29 8.04 -40.52
C GLN A 286 2.75 9.02 -39.48
N ASP A 287 2.80 8.63 -38.20
CA ASP A 287 2.28 9.39 -37.06
C ASP A 287 3.42 9.82 -36.12
N ALA A 288 3.19 10.91 -35.40
CA ALA A 288 4.06 11.44 -34.36
C ALA A 288 3.20 11.86 -33.14
N PRO A 289 3.30 11.18 -31.99
CA PRO A 289 4.10 9.97 -31.75
C PRO A 289 3.60 8.76 -32.56
N PRO A 290 4.49 7.84 -32.96
CA PRO A 290 4.08 6.62 -33.64
C PRO A 290 3.26 5.74 -32.70
N SER A 291 2.23 5.09 -33.24
CA SER A 291 1.31 4.19 -32.51
C SER A 291 1.51 2.71 -32.85
N SER A 292 2.18 2.40 -33.96
CA SER A 292 2.46 1.04 -34.44
C SER A 292 3.48 1.07 -35.60
N GLY A 293 4.01 -0.09 -35.99
CA GLY A 293 4.92 -0.23 -37.13
C GLY A 293 6.17 -1.05 -36.81
N GLN A 294 7.15 -1.07 -37.72
CA GLN A 294 8.43 -1.74 -37.49
C GLN A 294 9.17 -1.09 -36.32
N HIS A 295 9.90 -1.87 -35.54
CA HIS A 295 10.53 -1.40 -34.30
C HIS A 295 11.77 -2.23 -33.95
N TRP A 296 12.56 -1.78 -32.99
CA TRP A 296 13.77 -2.49 -32.56
C TRP A 296 13.44 -3.75 -31.74
N PRO A 297 14.32 -4.76 -31.65
CA PRO A 297 14.04 -6.01 -30.94
C PRO A 297 14.09 -5.89 -29.41
N THR A 298 14.47 -4.73 -28.87
CA THR A 298 14.55 -4.52 -27.41
C THR A 298 13.63 -3.37 -27.02
N PRO A 299 12.62 -3.58 -26.16
CA PRO A 299 11.76 -2.50 -25.67
C PRO A 299 12.52 -1.55 -24.74
N ALA A 300 11.91 -0.42 -24.38
CA ALA A 300 12.35 0.38 -23.25
C ALA A 300 11.98 -0.32 -21.94
N ARG A 301 12.69 -0.02 -20.86
CA ARG A 301 12.18 -0.33 -19.52
C ARG A 301 10.93 0.51 -19.28
N CYS A 302 10.02 0.01 -18.47
CA CYS A 302 8.89 0.80 -18.01
C CYS A 302 9.36 1.87 -17.00
N GLY A 303 8.53 2.90 -16.81
CA GLY A 303 8.81 4.05 -15.93
C GLY A 303 8.83 5.41 -16.63
N PHE A 304 9.21 6.43 -15.86
CA PHE A 304 9.21 7.84 -16.27
C PHE A 304 10.58 8.33 -16.73
N TYR A 305 10.68 8.71 -18.00
CA TYR A 305 11.89 9.23 -18.61
C TYR A 305 11.88 10.76 -18.62
N ARG A 306 13.03 11.35 -18.26
CA ARG A 306 13.31 12.79 -18.42
C ARG A 306 14.06 13.09 -19.72
N GLU A 307 14.58 12.05 -20.36
CA GLU A 307 15.27 12.11 -21.65
C GLU A 307 14.41 11.48 -22.75
N SER A 308 14.56 11.96 -23.98
CA SER A 308 13.83 11.40 -25.11
C SER A 308 14.29 9.97 -25.41
N LEU A 309 13.33 9.07 -25.64
CA LEU A 309 13.61 7.71 -26.10
C LEU A 309 13.44 7.61 -27.63
N PRO A 310 14.18 6.73 -28.33
CA PRO A 310 13.94 6.44 -29.73
C PRO A 310 12.52 5.91 -29.97
N ASP A 311 11.89 6.38 -31.04
CA ASP A 311 10.57 5.94 -31.50
C ASP A 311 10.51 4.43 -31.71
N GLU A 312 11.52 3.88 -32.37
CA GLU A 312 11.65 2.46 -32.67
C GLU A 312 11.75 1.59 -31.41
N ARG A 313 12.22 2.14 -30.30
CA ARG A 313 12.27 1.42 -29.02
C ARG A 313 10.89 1.42 -28.35
N VAL A 314 10.21 2.56 -28.35
CA VAL A 314 8.92 2.73 -27.67
C VAL A 314 7.76 2.08 -28.42
N VAL A 315 7.84 1.97 -29.74
CA VAL A 315 6.86 1.20 -30.51
C VAL A 315 6.86 -0.29 -30.12
N HIS A 316 8.01 -0.83 -29.69
CA HIS A 316 8.08 -2.20 -29.15
C HIS A 316 7.27 -2.32 -27.85
N ASN A 317 7.32 -1.34 -26.95
CA ASN A 317 6.51 -1.38 -25.71
C ASN A 317 5.01 -1.58 -26.00
N MET A 318 4.48 -0.95 -27.06
CA MET A 318 3.09 -1.14 -27.46
C MET A 318 2.81 -2.52 -28.10
N GLU A 319 3.82 -3.24 -28.62
CA GLU A 319 3.67 -4.66 -29.02
C GLU A 319 3.36 -5.55 -27.81
N HIS A 320 3.92 -5.23 -26.64
CA HIS A 320 3.68 -5.95 -25.37
C HIS A 320 2.49 -5.41 -24.58
N GLY A 321 1.72 -4.47 -25.15
CA GLY A 321 0.54 -3.90 -24.49
C GLY A 321 0.84 -2.84 -23.43
N ASN A 322 2.07 -2.32 -23.37
CA ASN A 322 2.39 -1.19 -22.49
C ASN A 322 1.60 0.06 -22.88
N VAL A 323 1.31 0.90 -21.88
CA VAL A 323 0.73 2.22 -22.10
C VAL A 323 1.84 3.25 -22.21
N VAL A 324 1.88 3.95 -23.34
CA VAL A 324 2.91 4.95 -23.63
C VAL A 324 2.33 6.35 -23.50
N VAL A 325 2.94 7.17 -22.64
CA VAL A 325 2.64 8.60 -22.46
C VAL A 325 3.75 9.43 -23.09
N SER A 326 3.49 10.01 -24.25
CA SER A 326 4.40 10.99 -24.88
C SER A 326 3.96 12.40 -24.53
N TYR A 327 4.78 13.15 -23.80
CA TYR A 327 4.44 14.49 -23.29
C TYR A 327 5.35 15.58 -23.86
N ASN A 328 4.80 16.79 -24.03
CA ASN A 328 5.54 17.96 -24.52
C ASN A 328 5.13 19.23 -23.76
N PHE A 329 5.45 19.27 -22.46
CA PHE A 329 5.14 20.43 -21.64
C PHE A 329 6.25 21.47 -21.74
N THR A 330 5.85 22.73 -21.94
CA THR A 330 6.77 23.88 -21.89
C THR A 330 6.96 24.39 -20.47
N ASN A 331 6.04 24.05 -19.55
CA ASN A 331 6.12 24.37 -18.13
C ASN A 331 6.63 23.16 -17.35
N PRO A 332 7.81 23.23 -16.70
CA PRO A 332 8.33 22.14 -15.88
C PRO A 332 7.39 21.66 -14.79
N ALA A 333 6.53 22.53 -14.24
CA ALA A 333 5.56 22.14 -13.22
C ALA A 333 4.54 21.10 -13.74
N GLN A 334 4.18 21.15 -15.03
CA GLN A 334 3.28 20.16 -15.63
C GLN A 334 3.97 18.80 -15.84
N THR A 335 5.28 18.81 -16.06
CA THR A 335 6.08 17.57 -16.09
C THR A 335 6.16 16.95 -14.70
N THR A 336 6.32 17.76 -13.65
CA THR A 336 6.27 17.29 -12.27
C THR A 336 4.89 16.72 -11.92
N GLU A 337 3.82 17.45 -12.23
CA GLU A 337 2.44 16.99 -12.00
C GLU A 337 2.12 15.68 -12.75
N LEU A 338 2.57 15.57 -14.01
CA LEU A 338 2.42 14.31 -14.75
C LEU A 338 3.21 13.17 -14.11
N TRP A 339 4.44 13.43 -13.64
CA TRP A 339 5.22 12.41 -12.95
C TRP A 339 4.50 11.96 -11.68
N GLU A 340 4.06 12.88 -10.81
CA GLU A 340 3.32 12.56 -9.58
C GLU A 340 2.07 11.72 -9.85
N VAL A 341 1.28 12.08 -10.87
CA VAL A 341 0.09 11.30 -11.24
C VAL A 341 0.44 9.91 -11.73
N LEU A 342 1.52 9.75 -12.50
CA LEU A 342 1.92 8.44 -13.03
C LEU A 342 2.61 7.56 -11.99
N ASP A 343 3.32 8.17 -11.05
CA ASP A 343 3.98 7.51 -9.91
C ASP A 343 2.93 6.91 -8.96
N ASP A 344 1.81 7.61 -8.75
CA ASP A 344 0.68 7.15 -7.93
C ASP A 344 -0.16 6.03 -8.60
N LEU A 345 0.03 5.78 -9.90
CA LEU A 345 -0.65 4.68 -10.57
C LEU A 345 0.03 3.34 -10.26
N PHE A 346 -0.71 2.45 -9.61
CA PHE A 346 -0.29 1.08 -9.31
C PHE A 346 0.39 0.41 -10.52
N MET A 347 1.62 -0.08 -10.30
CA MET A 347 2.47 -0.77 -11.28
C MET A 347 2.89 0.05 -12.52
N PHE A 348 2.82 1.39 -12.54
CA PHE A 348 3.25 2.15 -13.72
C PHE A 348 4.70 1.84 -14.14
N GLU A 349 5.57 1.53 -13.18
CA GLU A 349 6.95 1.08 -13.43
C GLU A 349 7.07 -0.30 -14.10
N GLU A 350 5.97 -1.05 -14.22
CA GLU A 350 5.91 -2.36 -14.87
C GLU A 350 5.16 -2.35 -16.20
N TRP A 351 4.11 -1.54 -16.35
CA TRP A 351 3.28 -1.51 -17.56
C TRP A 351 3.30 -0.19 -18.35
N GLY A 352 3.84 0.88 -17.78
CA GLY A 352 3.81 2.24 -18.35
C GLY A 352 5.16 2.74 -18.85
N VAL A 353 5.16 3.57 -19.90
CA VAL A 353 6.35 4.29 -20.37
C VAL A 353 5.99 5.75 -20.60
N ALA A 354 6.55 6.68 -19.82
CA ALA A 354 6.39 8.11 -20.06
C ALA A 354 7.68 8.74 -20.58
N ARG A 355 7.61 9.55 -21.64
CA ARG A 355 8.79 10.23 -22.19
C ARG A 355 8.48 11.63 -22.73
N PRO A 356 9.46 12.55 -22.73
CA PRO A 356 9.37 13.78 -23.49
C PRO A 356 9.30 13.46 -24.99
N TYR A 357 8.50 14.22 -25.72
CA TYR A 357 8.31 14.07 -27.16
C TYR A 357 8.25 15.43 -27.86
N ASP A 358 9.29 15.77 -28.60
CA ASP A 358 9.54 17.11 -29.13
C ASP A 358 9.37 17.22 -30.67
N ARG A 359 8.91 16.15 -31.32
CA ARG A 359 8.81 16.04 -32.78
C ARG A 359 7.47 16.46 -33.35
#